data_AF-A0A1Y5FF67-F1
#
_entry.id   AF-A0A1Y5FF67-F1
#
_cell.length_a   1.000
_cell.length_b   1.000
_cell.length_c   1.000
_cell.angle_alpha   90.00
_cell.angle_beta   90.00
_cell.angle_gamma   90.00
#
_symmetry.space_group_name_H-M   'P 1'
#
loop_
_entity.id
_entity.type
_entity.pdbx_description
1 polymer ?
#
loop_
_entity_poly.entity_id
_entity_poly.type
_entity_poly.pdbx_seq_one_letter_code
_entity_poly.pdbx_strand_id
1 'polypeptide(L)'
;MKSRTIVALITLLLTTSSFAKNIATYRFSTKDADSRVHDKFNVFHVTLNDEQQMNIKVSTTVAGFPIRKDFSAPMDLEVTKELNDYVYKQLKRKIISLSNAKIKKEIVRYLCYVMANPTTINNHLFVARKFDTASGDFLEKMRLVQGPGGCATSILIYPADKHNQEVAASLKTLIKILAIDLVGNRF
;
A
#
# COMPACT_ATOMS: atom_id res chain seq x y z
N MET A 1 -1.34 -7.74 -54.76
CA MET A 1 -2.02 -7.07 -53.61
C MET A 1 -2.05 -7.95 -52.33
N LYS A 2 -0.90 -8.48 -51.87
CA LYS A 2 -0.86 -9.35 -50.65
C LYS A 2 0.02 -8.81 -49.51
N SER A 3 0.73 -7.69 -49.72
CA SER A 3 1.72 -7.18 -48.77
C SER A 3 1.19 -6.14 -47.77
N ARG A 4 -0.01 -5.57 -47.98
CA ARG A 4 -0.55 -4.50 -47.13
C ARG A 4 -1.28 -5.01 -45.88
N THR A 5 -1.84 -6.22 -45.94
CA THR A 5 -2.61 -6.81 -44.83
C THR A 5 -1.71 -7.33 -43.70
N ILE A 6 -0.49 -7.78 -44.02
CA ILE A 6 0.46 -8.33 -43.05
C ILE A 6 1.02 -7.21 -42.15
N VAL A 7 1.28 -6.03 -42.72
CA VAL A 7 1.79 -4.88 -41.94
C VAL A 7 0.76 -4.42 -40.92
N ALA A 8 -0.53 -4.34 -41.28
CA ALA A 8 -1.59 -3.94 -40.36
C ALA A 8 -1.80 -4.92 -39.18
N LEU A 9 -1.52 -6.21 -39.38
CA LEU A 9 -1.61 -7.22 -38.31
C LEU A 9 -0.43 -7.14 -37.32
N ILE A 10 0.77 -6.75 -37.81
CA ILE A 10 1.98 -6.59 -36.98
C ILE A 10 1.91 -5.31 -36.15
N THR A 11 1.33 -4.21 -36.69
CA THR A 11 1.15 -2.97 -35.92
C THR A 11 0.09 -3.10 -34.82
N LEU A 12 -0.91 -3.97 -35.00
CA LEU A 12 -1.98 -4.19 -34.02
C LEU A 12 -1.55 -5.05 -32.81
N LEU A 13 -0.49 -5.87 -32.96
CA LEU A 13 0.09 -6.68 -31.87
C LEU A 13 1.03 -5.88 -30.95
N LEU A 14 1.42 -4.66 -31.34
CA LEU A 14 2.29 -3.79 -30.56
C LEU A 14 1.53 -2.88 -29.57
N THR A 15 0.20 -2.90 -29.57
CA THR A 15 -0.62 -2.23 -28.56
C THR A 15 -1.03 -3.22 -27.47
N THR A 16 -0.06 -3.92 -26.87
CA THR A 16 -0.27 -4.40 -25.50
C THR A 16 -0.11 -3.17 -24.63
N SER A 17 -1.22 -2.53 -24.28
CA SER A 17 -1.24 -1.57 -23.20
C SER A 17 -0.73 -2.28 -21.94
N SER A 18 0.56 -2.10 -21.61
CA SER A 18 1.05 -2.46 -20.29
C SER A 18 0.35 -1.53 -19.32
N PHE A 19 -0.74 -1.99 -18.74
CA PHE A 19 -1.34 -1.27 -17.63
C PHE A 19 -0.32 -1.26 -16.50
N ALA A 20 -0.03 -0.06 -15.99
CA ALA A 20 0.85 0.13 -14.84
C ALA A 20 0.50 -0.86 -13.72
N LYS A 21 1.46 -1.67 -13.32
CA LYS A 21 1.28 -2.73 -12.34
C LYS A 21 1.62 -2.22 -10.96
N ASN A 22 0.69 -2.41 -10.03
CA ASN A 22 0.92 -2.05 -8.63
C ASN A 22 2.00 -2.96 -8.01
N ILE A 23 3.07 -2.34 -7.51
CA ILE A 23 4.21 -3.02 -6.88
C ILE A 23 4.14 -2.98 -5.35
N ALA A 24 3.43 -2.01 -4.79
CA ALA A 24 3.16 -1.94 -3.37
C ALA A 24 1.85 -1.21 -3.07
N THR A 25 1.20 -1.62 -1.99
CA THR A 25 0.04 -0.94 -1.44
C THR A 25 0.22 -0.82 0.07
N TYR A 26 0.05 0.39 0.61
CA TYR A 26 0.07 0.65 2.03
C TYR A 26 -1.23 1.31 2.46
N ARG A 27 -1.97 0.63 3.35
CA ARG A 27 -3.09 1.20 4.06
C ARG A 27 -2.62 1.66 5.44
N PHE A 28 -3.01 2.85 5.86
CA PHE A 28 -2.77 3.36 7.21
C PHE A 28 -3.83 4.39 7.60
N SER A 29 -3.87 4.77 8.87
CA SER A 29 -4.69 5.89 9.32
C SER A 29 -3.91 6.89 10.16
N THR A 30 -4.35 8.13 10.13
CA THR A 30 -3.92 9.20 11.03
C THR A 30 -5.13 9.72 11.80
N LYS A 31 -4.89 10.18 13.03
CA LYS A 31 -5.90 10.95 13.77
C LYS A 31 -5.84 12.39 13.28
N ASP A 32 -7.00 12.98 13.04
CA ASP A 32 -7.13 14.41 12.76
C ASP A 32 -6.73 15.19 14.03
N ALA A 33 -5.75 16.08 13.91
CA ALA A 33 -5.18 16.83 15.01
C ALA A 33 -6.13 17.93 15.53
N ASP A 34 -7.00 18.45 14.67
CA ASP A 34 -7.88 19.60 14.97
C ASP A 34 -9.26 19.18 15.48
N SER A 35 -9.54 17.89 15.54
CA SER A 35 -10.86 17.40 15.93
C SER A 35 -11.08 17.48 17.45
N ARG A 36 -11.63 18.61 17.90
CA ARG A 36 -11.94 18.89 19.32
C ARG A 36 -13.21 18.21 19.84
N VAL A 37 -14.06 17.65 18.97
CA VAL A 37 -15.42 17.20 19.34
C VAL A 37 -15.72 15.74 18.95
N HIS A 38 -14.96 15.13 18.03
CA HIS A 38 -15.09 13.72 17.68
C HIS A 38 -13.74 13.08 17.32
N ASP A 39 -13.52 11.80 17.57
CA ASP A 39 -12.31 11.12 17.07
C ASP A 39 -12.43 10.91 15.56
N LYS A 40 -11.99 11.90 14.78
CA LYS A 40 -11.89 11.84 13.31
C LYS A 40 -10.57 11.17 12.91
N PHE A 41 -10.66 10.28 11.94
CA PHE A 41 -9.51 9.58 11.38
C PHE A 41 -9.53 9.64 9.86
N ASN A 42 -8.37 9.92 9.28
CA ASN A 42 -8.15 9.85 7.85
C ASN A 42 -7.52 8.48 7.53
N VAL A 43 -8.16 7.70 6.69
CA VAL A 43 -7.66 6.41 6.19
C VAL A 43 -7.05 6.63 4.83
N PHE A 44 -5.75 6.40 4.75
CA PHE A 44 -4.97 6.47 3.52
C PHE A 44 -4.86 5.09 2.91
N HIS A 45 -5.14 5.00 1.61
CA HIS A 45 -4.87 3.85 0.77
C HIS A 45 -3.91 4.30 -0.33
N VAL A 46 -2.62 4.00 -0.13
CA VAL A 46 -1.55 4.43 -1.01
C VAL A 46 -1.09 3.27 -1.87
N THR A 47 -1.01 3.47 -3.18
CA THR A 47 -0.56 2.47 -4.14
C THR A 47 0.59 3.04 -4.97
N LEU A 48 1.66 2.26 -5.12
CA LEU A 48 2.80 2.57 -5.97
C LEU A 48 2.83 1.59 -7.15
N ASN A 49 2.96 2.09 -8.37
CA ASN A 49 3.10 1.28 -9.57
C ASN A 49 4.53 1.23 -10.13
N ASP A 50 4.75 0.37 -11.11
CA ASP A 50 6.03 0.20 -11.81
C ASP A 50 6.37 1.36 -12.76
N GLU A 51 5.41 2.22 -13.08
CA GLU A 51 5.57 3.49 -13.83
C GLU A 51 5.91 4.70 -12.95
N GLN A 52 6.36 4.48 -11.72
CA GLN A 52 6.79 5.54 -10.77
C GLN A 52 5.66 6.45 -10.26
N GLN A 53 4.41 6.05 -10.39
CA GLN A 53 3.28 6.83 -9.90
C GLN A 53 2.82 6.32 -8.53
N MET A 54 2.57 7.29 -7.64
CA MET A 54 1.91 7.08 -6.36
C MET A 54 0.47 7.58 -6.45
N ASN A 55 -0.49 6.68 -6.29
CA ASN A 55 -1.92 6.99 -6.16
C ASN A 55 -2.31 6.92 -4.68
N ILE A 56 -2.96 7.97 -4.18
CA ILE A 56 -3.35 8.14 -2.79
C ILE A 56 -4.85 8.35 -2.75
N LYS A 57 -5.53 7.50 -1.99
CA LYS A 57 -6.96 7.57 -1.74
C LYS A 57 -7.19 7.83 -0.26
N VAL A 58 -7.91 8.90 0.07
CA VAL A 58 -8.20 9.27 1.46
C VAL A 58 -9.69 9.18 1.70
N SER A 59 -10.08 8.53 2.79
CA SER A 59 -11.43 8.57 3.33
C SER A 59 -11.41 8.96 4.80
N THR A 60 -12.33 9.83 5.18
CA THR A 60 -12.48 10.33 6.55
C THR A 60 -13.56 9.53 7.25
N THR A 61 -13.25 9.00 8.41
CA THR A 61 -14.21 8.32 9.27
C THR A 61 -14.27 8.99 10.63
N VAL A 62 -15.48 9.12 11.16
CA VAL A 62 -15.71 9.55 12.53
C VAL A 62 -15.92 8.30 13.36
N ALA A 63 -15.06 8.04 14.34
CA ALA A 63 -15.31 6.99 15.31
C ALA A 63 -16.39 7.47 16.29
N GLY A 64 -17.65 7.16 16.00
CA GLY A 64 -18.69 7.08 17.02
C GLY A 64 -18.50 5.78 17.81
N PHE A 65 -18.48 5.84 19.14
CA PHE A 65 -18.58 4.63 19.96
C PHE A 65 -20.03 4.13 19.92
N PRO A 66 -20.33 2.86 19.57
CA PRO A 66 -19.46 1.80 19.05
C PRO A 66 -19.24 1.89 17.53
N ILE A 67 -18.10 1.35 17.08
CA ILE A 67 -17.70 1.27 15.67
C ILE A 67 -18.79 0.52 14.89
N ARG A 68 -19.70 1.27 14.24
CA ARG A 68 -20.61 0.70 13.26
C ARG A 68 -19.75 0.21 12.09
N LYS A 69 -19.87 -1.07 11.77
CA LYS A 69 -19.13 -1.75 10.69
C LYS A 69 -19.33 -1.13 9.30
N ASP A 70 -20.30 -0.23 9.16
CA ASP A 70 -20.69 0.38 7.90
C ASP A 70 -20.21 1.83 7.83
N PHE A 71 -18.90 2.01 7.67
CA PHE A 71 -18.37 3.26 7.14
C PHE A 71 -17.75 2.96 5.77
N SER A 72 -18.62 2.75 4.77
CA SER A 72 -18.34 3.23 3.42
C SER A 72 -18.37 4.77 3.47
N ALA A 73 -17.39 5.35 4.17
CA ALA A 73 -17.17 6.78 4.10
C ALA A 73 -16.94 7.14 2.62
N PRO A 74 -17.57 8.20 2.11
CA PRO A 74 -17.28 8.67 0.76
C PRO A 74 -15.76 8.87 0.62
N MET A 75 -15.25 8.57 -0.57
CA MET A 75 -13.87 8.90 -0.89
C MET A 75 -13.76 10.41 -0.96
N ASP A 76 -13.04 11.00 -0.02
CA ASP A 76 -12.97 12.46 0.11
C ASP A 76 -11.93 13.06 -0.83
N LEU A 77 -10.87 12.30 -1.14
CA LEU A 77 -9.79 12.77 -1.99
C LEU A 77 -9.08 11.62 -2.70
N GLU A 78 -8.76 11.84 -3.97
CA GLU A 78 -7.82 11.04 -4.74
C GLU A 78 -6.71 11.95 -5.30
N VAL A 79 -5.45 11.59 -5.05
CA VAL A 79 -4.26 12.28 -5.57
C VAL A 79 -3.42 11.26 -6.31
N THR A 80 -3.03 11.57 -7.54
CA THR A 80 -2.03 10.79 -8.27
C THR A 80 -0.83 11.68 -8.56
N LYS A 81 0.37 11.19 -8.26
CA LYS A 81 1.61 11.92 -8.45
C LYS A 81 2.70 11.00 -9.00
N GLU A 82 3.38 11.45 -10.05
CA GLU A 82 4.64 10.87 -10.49
C GLU A 82 5.75 11.25 -9.48
N LEU A 83 6.42 10.23 -8.95
CA LEU A 83 7.52 10.41 -8.02
C LEU A 83 8.80 10.75 -8.78
N ASN A 84 9.67 11.52 -8.15
CA ASN A 84 11.01 11.68 -8.70
C ASN A 84 11.76 10.34 -8.70
N ASP A 85 12.66 10.18 -9.68
CA ASP A 85 13.37 8.92 -9.92
C ASP A 85 14.17 8.44 -8.69
N TYR A 86 14.79 9.36 -7.95
CA TYR A 86 15.56 9.02 -6.75
C TYR A 86 14.67 8.39 -5.66
N VAL A 87 13.56 9.05 -5.32
CA VAL A 87 12.58 8.59 -4.32
C VAL A 87 11.97 7.27 -4.76
N TYR A 88 11.56 7.17 -6.03
CA TYR A 88 11.03 5.94 -6.59
C TYR A 88 12.03 4.78 -6.46
N LYS A 89 13.30 4.98 -6.84
CA LYS A 89 14.35 3.95 -6.72
C LYS A 89 14.56 3.51 -5.26
N GLN A 90 14.51 4.42 -4.30
CA GLN A 90 14.63 4.07 -2.88
C GLN A 90 13.46 3.19 -2.42
N LEU A 91 12.22 3.53 -2.81
CA LEU A 91 11.05 2.70 -2.51
C LEU A 91 11.14 1.34 -3.22
N LYS A 92 11.42 1.33 -4.52
CA LYS A 92 11.50 0.11 -5.35
C LYS A 92 12.54 -0.87 -4.81
N ARG A 93 13.71 -0.41 -4.35
CA ARG A 93 14.74 -1.28 -3.74
C ARG A 93 14.23 -1.99 -2.49
N LYS A 94 13.50 -1.29 -1.62
CA LYS A 94 12.89 -1.88 -0.42
C LYS A 94 11.79 -2.88 -0.80
N ILE A 95 10.99 -2.56 -1.80
CA ILE A 95 9.95 -3.47 -2.34
C ILE A 95 10.57 -4.74 -2.91
N ILE A 96 11.63 -4.62 -3.71
CA ILE A 96 12.39 -5.76 -4.27
C ILE A 96 12.94 -6.64 -3.14
N SER A 97 13.58 -6.04 -2.12
CA SER A 97 14.07 -6.76 -0.95
C SER A 97 12.94 -7.55 -0.26
N LEU A 98 11.80 -6.91 -0.04
CA LEU A 98 10.64 -7.54 0.60
C LEU A 98 9.95 -8.58 -0.28
N SER A 99 10.04 -8.49 -1.61
CA SER A 99 9.33 -9.36 -2.57
C SER A 99 9.68 -10.84 -2.45
N ASN A 100 10.87 -11.13 -1.92
CA ASN A 100 11.39 -12.47 -1.70
C ASN A 100 11.49 -12.84 -0.22
N ALA A 101 11.18 -11.92 0.70
CA ALA A 101 11.25 -12.16 2.14
C ALA A 101 10.27 -13.27 2.57
N LYS A 102 10.75 -14.23 3.38
CA LYS A 102 9.88 -15.25 3.99
C LYS A 102 8.90 -14.59 4.96
N ILE A 103 7.61 -14.88 4.81
CA ILE A 103 6.56 -14.31 5.69
C ILE A 103 6.22 -15.31 6.79
N LYS A 104 6.22 -14.84 8.04
CA LYS A 104 5.76 -15.58 9.21
C LYS A 104 4.34 -15.14 9.57
N LYS A 105 3.55 -16.10 10.04
CA LYS A 105 2.24 -15.88 10.65
C LYS A 105 2.29 -16.37 12.08
N GLU A 106 1.78 -15.59 13.01
CA GLU A 106 1.75 -15.93 14.43
C GLU A 106 0.36 -15.67 14.99
N ILE A 107 -0.18 -16.66 15.69
CA ILE A 107 -1.50 -16.57 16.32
C ILE A 107 -1.32 -15.99 17.72
N VAL A 108 -1.97 -14.86 17.99
CA VAL A 108 -1.95 -14.20 19.30
C VAL A 108 -3.21 -14.58 20.06
N ARG A 109 -3.04 -15.16 21.26
CA ARG A 109 -4.15 -15.65 22.09
C ARG A 109 -4.74 -14.57 23.01
N TYR A 110 -4.01 -13.49 23.27
CA TYR A 110 -4.47 -12.36 24.06
C TYR A 110 -4.94 -11.24 23.14
N LEU A 111 -6.23 -11.25 22.80
CA LEU A 111 -6.87 -10.07 22.23
C LEU A 111 -7.13 -9.06 23.36
N CYS A 112 -6.75 -7.81 23.15
CA CYS A 112 -7.26 -6.74 23.98
C CYS A 112 -8.77 -6.64 23.70
N TYR A 113 -9.58 -6.88 24.72
CA TYR A 113 -11.02 -6.60 24.69
C TYR A 113 -11.31 -5.09 24.55
N VAL A 114 -10.28 -4.25 24.62
CA VAL A 114 -10.33 -2.82 24.34
C VAL A 114 -10.21 -2.62 22.82
N MET A 115 -11.24 -2.03 22.21
CA MET A 115 -11.38 -1.88 20.76
C MET A 115 -10.12 -1.30 20.11
N ALA A 116 -9.60 -1.99 19.09
CA ALA A 116 -8.42 -1.55 18.38
C ALA A 116 -8.65 -0.20 17.70
N ASN A 117 -7.77 0.77 17.99
CA ASN A 117 -7.81 2.10 17.38
C ASN A 117 -7.73 1.99 15.84
N PRO A 118 -8.47 2.82 15.06
CA PRO A 118 -8.39 2.88 13.60
C PRO A 118 -6.96 2.93 13.04
N THR A 119 -6.03 3.59 13.74
CA THR A 119 -4.60 3.62 13.38
C THR A 119 -3.92 2.26 13.43
N THR A 120 -4.30 1.40 14.38
CA THR A 120 -3.75 0.04 14.52
C THR A 120 -4.33 -0.88 13.45
N ILE A 121 -5.66 -0.91 13.29
CA ILE A 121 -6.31 -1.85 12.37
C ILE A 121 -6.01 -1.56 10.92
N ASN A 122 -5.77 -0.30 10.53
CA ASN A 122 -5.57 0.03 9.12
C ASN A 122 -4.14 -0.22 8.62
N ASN A 123 -3.19 -0.59 9.48
CA ASN A 123 -1.75 -0.63 9.18
C ASN A 123 -1.29 -1.87 8.35
N HIS A 124 -1.64 -1.92 7.07
CA HIS A 124 -1.37 -3.07 6.19
C HIS A 124 -0.43 -2.72 5.02
N LEU A 125 0.73 -3.37 4.95
CA LEU A 125 1.66 -3.25 3.83
C LEU A 125 1.63 -4.51 2.95
N PHE A 126 1.23 -4.32 1.70
CA PHE A 126 1.26 -5.32 0.64
C PHE A 126 2.36 -4.99 -0.36
N VAL A 127 3.05 -6.01 -0.86
CA VAL A 127 4.14 -5.88 -1.84
C VAL A 127 4.01 -6.99 -2.88
N ALA A 128 4.26 -6.66 -4.15
CA ALA A 128 4.38 -7.61 -5.24
C ALA A 128 5.52 -8.62 -4.97
N ARG A 129 5.35 -9.85 -5.45
CA ARG A 129 6.17 -10.98 -5.00
C ARG A 129 7.02 -11.53 -6.13
N LYS A 130 8.11 -12.21 -5.77
CA LYS A 130 9.03 -12.87 -6.72
C LYS A 130 9.58 -11.89 -7.75
N PHE A 131 10.32 -10.89 -7.29
CA PHE A 131 11.06 -10.02 -8.23
C PHE A 131 12.12 -10.85 -8.97
N ASP A 132 12.03 -10.86 -10.29
CA ASP A 132 13.01 -11.46 -11.17
C ASP A 132 13.94 -10.38 -11.73
N THR A 133 15.23 -10.57 -11.50
CA THR A 133 16.25 -9.61 -11.90
C THR A 133 16.51 -9.61 -13.41
N ALA A 134 16.21 -10.72 -14.10
CA ALA A 134 16.42 -10.83 -15.54
C ALA A 134 15.37 -10.01 -16.32
N SER A 135 14.10 -10.16 -15.97
CA SER A 135 13.00 -9.39 -16.56
C SER A 135 12.81 -8.01 -15.95
N GLY A 136 13.26 -7.80 -14.72
CA GLY A 136 12.99 -6.56 -13.98
C GLY A 136 11.54 -6.43 -13.49
N ASP A 137 10.79 -7.54 -13.46
CA ASP A 137 9.37 -7.59 -13.08
C ASP A 137 9.12 -8.52 -11.86
N PHE A 138 7.97 -8.34 -11.23
CA PHE A 138 7.44 -9.18 -10.16
C PHE A 138 6.59 -10.31 -10.76
N LEU A 139 7.04 -11.56 -10.65
CA LEU A 139 6.35 -12.68 -11.28
C LEU A 139 5.05 -13.09 -10.57
N GLU A 140 4.84 -12.64 -9.34
CA GLU A 140 3.68 -12.98 -8.53
C GLU A 140 2.88 -11.75 -8.05
N LYS A 141 1.58 -11.97 -7.80
CA LYS A 141 0.66 -10.97 -7.25
C LYS A 141 1.10 -10.43 -5.88
N MET A 142 0.63 -9.23 -5.55
CA MET A 142 0.84 -8.62 -4.23
C MET A 142 0.35 -9.52 -3.08
N ARG A 143 1.13 -9.55 -2.01
CA ARG A 143 0.76 -10.24 -0.76
C ARG A 143 1.02 -9.35 0.44
N LEU A 144 0.26 -9.57 1.51
CA LEU A 144 0.48 -8.92 2.79
C LEU A 144 1.84 -9.33 3.35
N VAL A 145 2.72 -8.35 3.52
CA VAL A 145 4.08 -8.54 4.06
C VAL A 145 4.12 -8.16 5.53
N GLN A 146 3.44 -7.08 5.91
CA GLN A 146 3.35 -6.65 7.30
C GLN A 146 1.93 -6.15 7.62
N GLY A 147 1.22 -6.92 8.43
CA GLY A 147 -0.13 -6.60 8.90
C GLY A 147 -0.16 -5.67 10.11
N PRO A 148 -1.37 -5.43 10.66
CA PRO A 148 -1.55 -4.76 11.93
C PRO A 148 -0.84 -5.54 13.04
N GLY A 149 -0.31 -4.82 14.02
CA GLY A 149 0.43 -5.39 15.15
C GLY A 149 -0.28 -5.17 16.48
N GLY A 150 0.15 -5.90 17.51
CA GLY A 150 -0.36 -5.78 18.88
C GLY A 150 -1.60 -6.62 19.16
N CYS A 151 -2.18 -6.43 20.34
CA CYS A 151 -3.32 -7.19 20.84
C CYS A 151 -4.66 -6.93 20.11
N ALA A 152 -4.64 -6.15 19.04
CA ALA A 152 -5.77 -5.81 18.19
C ALA A 152 -6.10 -6.88 17.12
N THR A 153 -5.19 -7.82 16.89
CA THR A 153 -5.32 -8.86 15.86
C THR A 153 -5.06 -10.23 16.43
N SER A 154 -5.84 -11.23 15.99
CA SER A 154 -5.61 -12.64 16.31
C SER A 154 -4.44 -13.24 15.52
N ILE A 155 -4.04 -12.60 14.41
CA ILE A 155 -2.98 -13.08 13.52
C ILE A 155 -2.03 -11.93 13.20
N LEU A 156 -0.77 -12.08 13.61
CA LEU A 156 0.32 -11.21 13.20
C LEU A 156 0.94 -11.76 11.92
N ILE A 157 1.17 -10.88 10.95
CA ILE A 157 1.82 -11.20 9.68
C ILE A 157 3.00 -10.27 9.53
N TYR A 158 4.21 -10.82 9.39
CA TYR A 158 5.44 -10.05 9.32
C TYR A 158 6.57 -10.84 8.62
N PRO A 159 7.62 -10.18 8.11
CA PRO A 159 8.80 -10.88 7.59
C PRO A 159 9.50 -11.70 8.70
N ALA A 160 9.89 -12.94 8.40
CA ALA A 160 10.50 -13.84 9.39
C ALA A 160 11.87 -13.33 9.89
N ASP A 161 12.61 -12.67 9.02
CA ASP A 161 13.94 -12.12 9.30
C ASP A 161 13.85 -10.67 9.83
N LYS A 162 14.70 -10.34 10.82
CA LYS A 162 14.70 -9.04 11.50
C LYS A 162 15.06 -7.90 10.56
N HIS A 163 16.04 -8.10 9.69
CA HIS A 163 16.42 -7.07 8.71
C HIS A 163 15.23 -6.74 7.78
N ASN A 164 14.51 -7.74 7.29
CA ASN A 164 13.31 -7.50 6.48
C ASN A 164 12.16 -6.85 7.27
N GLN A 165 12.04 -7.08 8.58
CA GLN A 165 11.08 -6.33 9.41
C GLN A 165 11.42 -4.85 9.47
N GLU A 166 12.70 -4.51 9.63
CA GLU A 166 13.20 -3.12 9.61
C GLU A 166 12.99 -2.47 8.23
N VAL A 167 13.22 -3.21 7.14
CA VAL A 167 12.94 -2.75 5.77
C VAL A 167 11.44 -2.46 5.59
N ALA A 168 10.57 -3.35 6.09
CA ALA A 168 9.12 -3.15 6.01
C ALA A 168 8.66 -1.93 6.83
N ALA A 169 9.16 -1.76 8.06
CA ALA A 169 8.88 -0.60 8.89
C ALA A 169 9.36 0.70 8.22
N SER A 170 10.58 0.70 7.68
CA SER A 170 11.15 1.83 6.93
C SER A 170 10.32 2.18 5.70
N LEU A 171 9.87 1.18 4.93
CA LEU A 171 9.02 1.39 3.76
C LEU A 171 7.67 2.00 4.15
N LYS A 172 7.02 1.50 5.21
CA LYS A 172 5.78 2.08 5.75
C LYS A 172 5.96 3.56 6.10
N THR A 173 7.03 3.90 6.81
CA THR A 173 7.33 5.28 7.22
C THR A 173 7.52 6.19 6.01
N LEU A 174 8.30 5.76 5.02
CA LEU A 174 8.55 6.56 3.81
C LEU A 174 7.28 6.80 3.00
N ILE A 175 6.48 5.74 2.75
CA ILE A 175 5.22 5.88 2.03
C ILE A 175 4.25 6.79 2.79
N LYS A 176 4.18 6.65 4.13
CA LYS A 176 3.33 7.49 4.97
C LYS A 176 3.70 8.97 4.87
N ILE A 177 4.99 9.30 5.04
CA ILE A 177 5.48 10.68 4.97
C ILE A 177 5.16 11.28 3.60
N LEU A 178 5.51 10.58 2.52
CA LEU A 178 5.25 11.03 1.16
C LEU A 178 3.75 11.24 0.91
N ALA A 179 2.91 10.29 1.34
CA ALA A 179 1.48 10.41 1.11
C ALA A 179 0.85 11.59 1.88
N ILE A 180 1.27 11.82 3.11
CA ILE A 180 0.80 12.98 3.90
C ILE A 180 1.29 14.28 3.27
N ASP A 181 2.57 14.37 2.88
CA ASP A 181 3.15 15.55 2.23
C ASP A 181 2.45 15.88 0.90
N LEU A 182 2.19 14.87 0.06
CA LEU A 182 1.54 15.03 -1.24
C LEU A 182 0.05 15.41 -1.13
N VAL A 183 -0.63 14.94 -0.08
CA VAL A 183 -2.01 15.37 0.21
C VAL A 183 -2.02 16.80 0.79
N GLY A 184 -0.97 17.18 1.52
CA GLY A 184 -0.82 18.48 2.18
C GLY A 184 -1.86 18.72 3.28
N ASN A 185 -2.03 19.99 3.67
CA ASN A 185 -3.01 20.43 4.68
C ASN A 185 -4.47 20.43 4.17
N ARG A 186 -4.83 19.49 3.28
CA ARG A 186 -6.22 19.35 2.81
C ARG A 186 -7.13 18.69 3.85
N PHE A 187 -6.57 18.30 4.99
CA PHE A 187 -7.22 17.73 6.16
C PHE A 187 -6.51 18.19 7.43
#